data_AF-A0A9D8D8U5-F1
#
_entry.id   AF-A0A9D8D8U5-F1
#
_cell.length_a   1.000
_cell.length_b   1.000
_cell.length_c   1.000
_cell.angle_alpha   90.00
_cell.angle_beta   90.00
_cell.angle_gamma   90.00
#
_symmetry.space_group_name_H-M   'P 1'
#
loop_
_entity.id
_entity.type
_entity.pdbx_description
1 polymer ?
#
loop_
_entity_poly.entity_id
_entity_poly.type
_entity_poly.pdbx_seq_one_letter_code
_entity_poly.pdbx_strand_id
1 'polypeptide(L)' 'MPPDTLVISVLRNRVGRVAAPDTVLGAGDQVVAIAEPGQYAALMELFASG' A
#
# COMPACT_ATOMS: atom_id res chain seq x y z
N MET A 1 -2.26 8.24 -0.10
CA MET A 1 -1.28 7.60 -0.98
C MET A 1 -0.68 8.66 -1.88
N PRO A 2 0.63 8.67 -2.13
CA PRO A 2 1.23 9.57 -3.11
C PRO A 2 0.59 9.43 -4.51
N PRO A 3 0.61 10.49 -5.35
CA PRO A 3 0.09 10.43 -6.71
C PRO A 3 0.73 9.30 -7.53
N ASP A 4 0.00 8.78 -8.51
CA ASP A 4 0.50 7.75 -9.45
C ASP A 4 1.01 6.44 -8.79
N THR A 5 0.58 6.18 -7.55
CA THR A 5 0.80 4.90 -6.88
C THR A 5 -0.41 3.99 -7.10
N LEU A 6 -0.17 2.78 -7.62
CA LEU A 6 -1.18 1.73 -7.78
C LEU A 6 -0.98 0.64 -6.73
N VAL A 7 -1.95 0.45 -5.84
CA VAL A 7 -1.98 -0.71 -4.96
C VAL A 7 -2.51 -1.93 -5.72
N ILE A 8 -1.72 -3.00 -5.76
CA ILE A 8 -2.10 -4.24 -6.46
C ILE A 8 -2.68 -5.27 -5.50
N SER A 9 -2.07 -5.39 -4.31
CA SER A 9 -2.40 -6.45 -3.37
C SER A 9 -2.21 -6.00 -1.94
N VAL A 10 -3.08 -6.49 -1.07
CA VAL A 10 -2.98 -6.32 0.38
C VAL A 10 -2.93 -7.70 1.01
N LEU A 11 -1.93 -7.94 1.85
CA LEU A 11 -1.76 -9.16 2.61
C LEU A 11 -2.18 -8.89 4.05
N ARG A 12 -3.19 -9.63 4.51
CA ARG A 12 -3.68 -9.60 5.90
C ARG A 12 -3.67 -11.01 6.45
N ASN A 13 -3.05 -11.22 7.61
CA ASN A 13 -2.92 -12.55 8.23
C ASN A 13 -2.34 -13.61 7.28
N ARG A 14 -1.31 -13.23 6.49
CA ARG A 14 -0.66 -14.06 5.45
C ARG A 14 -1.57 -14.48 4.29
N VAL A 15 -2.73 -13.84 4.12
CA VAL A 15 -3.62 -14.04 2.98
C VAL A 15 -3.57 -12.80 2.09
N GLY A 16 -3.11 -12.97 0.84
CA GLY A 16 -3.11 -11.93 -0.17
C GLY A 16 -4.48 -11.78 -0.82
N ARG A 17 -4.90 -10.54 -1.06
CA ARG A 17 -6.13 -10.18 -1.76
C ARG A 17 -5.82 -9.09 -2.78
N VAL A 18 -6.45 -9.18 -3.95
CA VAL A 18 -6.40 -8.11 -4.95
C VAL A 18 -7.03 -6.86 -4.36
N ALA A 19 -6.33 -5.73 -4.46
CA ALA A 19 -6.84 -4.46 -3.98
C ALA A 19 -7.91 -3.92 -4.94
N ALA A 20 -9.00 -3.44 -4.36
CA ALA A 20 -10.10 -2.77 -5.04
C ALA A 20 -10.19 -1.30 -4.60
N PRO A 21 -10.90 -0.43 -5.33
CA PRO A 21 -10.99 1.01 -5.00
C PRO A 21 -11.54 1.30 -3.59
N ASP A 22 -12.32 0.38 -3.03
CA ASP A 22 -12.92 0.45 -1.69
C ASP A 22 -12.12 -0.32 -0.62
N THR A 23 -10.94 -0.82 -0.96
CA THR A 23 -10.09 -1.55 -0.01
C THR A 23 -9.59 -0.61 1.10
N VAL A 24 -10.02 -0.87 2.33
CA VAL A 24 -9.55 -0.16 3.52
C VAL A 24 -8.31 -0.85 4.09
N LEU A 25 -7.19 -0.12 4.09
CA LEU A 25 -5.94 -0.52 4.73
C LEU A 25 -6.05 -0.37 6.25
N GLY A 26 -5.49 -1.33 6.98
CA GLY A 26 -5.42 -1.31 8.44
C GLY A 26 -4.01 -1.59 8.96
N ALA A 27 -3.79 -1.30 10.24
CA ALA A 27 -2.53 -1.59 10.91
C ALA A 27 -2.16 -3.08 10.78
N GLY A 28 -0.90 -3.36 10.45
CA GLY A 28 -0.39 -4.72 10.26
C GLY A 28 -0.64 -5.33 8.87
N ASP A 29 -1.36 -4.64 7.98
CA ASP A 29 -1.42 -5.03 6.58
C ASP A 29 -0.06 -4.86 5.91
N GLN A 30 0.27 -5.76 4.98
CA GLN A 30 1.40 -5.59 4.09
C GLN A 30 0.86 -5.26 2.70
N VAL A 31 1.39 -4.20 2.09
CA VAL A 31 0.88 -3.67 0.83
C VAL A 31 1.90 -3.85 -0.29
N VAL A 32 1.46 -4.39 -1.42
CA VAL A 32 2.23 -4.43 -2.66
C VAL A 32 1.68 -3.36 -3.60
N ALA A 33 2.53 -2.41 -3.96
CA ALA A 33 2.17 -1.29 -4.82
C ALA A 33 3.24 -1.05 -5.89
N ILE A 34 2.81 -0.52 -7.04
CA ILE A 34 3.67 0.10 -8.04
C ILE A 34 3.64 1.61 -7.78
N ALA A 35 4.81 2.24 -7.84
CA ALA A 35 4.95 3.68 -7.74
C ALA A 35 6.04 4.17 -8.69
N GLU A 36 5.96 5.44 -9.05
CA GLU A 36 6.99 6.08 -9.87
C GLU A 36 8.35 6.13 -9.15
N PRO A 37 9.46 6.17 -9.90
CA PRO A 37 10.79 6.36 -9.34
C PRO A 37 10.85 7.60 -8.43
N GLY A 38 11.52 7.47 -7.28
CA GLY A 38 11.68 8.56 -6.31
C GLY A 38 10.56 8.67 -5.26
N GLN A 39 9.44 7.97 -5.42
CA GLN A 39 8.33 8.01 -4.46
C GLN A 39 8.51 7.12 -3.22
N TYR A 40 9.58 6.32 -3.18
CA TYR A 40 9.83 5.36 -2.10
C TYR A 40 9.81 6.00 -0.71
N ALA A 41 10.49 7.14 -0.52
CA ALA A 41 10.56 7.80 0.78
C ALA A 41 9.18 8.27 1.28
N ALA A 42 8.39 8.90 0.40
CA ALA A 42 7.04 9.37 0.72
C ALA A 42 6.09 8.21 1.06
N LEU A 43 6.24 7.06 0.37
CA LEU A 43 5.49 5.85 0.71
C LEU A 43 5.87 5.32 2.09
N MET A 44 7.16 5.22 2.39
CA MET A 44 7.60 4.72 3.70
C MET A 44 7.14 5.63 4.84
N GLU A 45 7.16 6.94 4.66
CA GLU A 45 6.66 7.91 5.64
C GLU A 45 5.14 7.77 5.88
N LEU A 46 4.36 7.58 4.81
CA LEU A 46 2.92 7.34 4.91
C LEU A 46 2.62 6.07 5.72
N PHE A 47 3.35 4.98 5.47
CA PHE A 47 3.12 3.71 6.19
C PHE A 47 3.73 3.68 7.60
N ALA A 48 4.71 4.51 7.90
CA ALA A 48 5.29 4.63 9.24
C ALA A 48 4.40 5.41 10.22
N SER A 49 3.45 6.21 9.71
CA SER A 49 2.55 7.05 10.51
C SER A 49 1.17 6.42 10.79
N GLY A 50 0.91 5.22 10.27
CA GLY A 50 -0.37 4.50 10.36
C GLY A 50 -0.38 3.31 11.30
#